data_AF-A0A2N1AU53-F1
#
_entry.id   AF-A0A2N1AU53-F1
#
_cell.length_a   1.000
_cell.length_b   1.000
_cell.length_c   1.000
_cell.angle_alpha   90.00
_cell.angle_beta   90.00
_cell.angle_gamma   90.00
#
_symmetry.space_group_name_H-M   'P 1'
#
loop_
_entity.id
_entity.type
_entity.pdbx_description
1 polymer ?
#
loop_
_entity_poly.entity_id
_entity_poly.type
_entity_poly.pdbx_seq_one_letter_code
_entity_poly.pdbx_strand_id
1 'polypeptide(L)' 'MADNEQTITIDGQSYNTTELSENAQNQVLNLRVTDQEIARLKQQLAIYQTARVAYARALSEELPKEKH' A
#
# COMPACT_ATOMS: atom_id res chain seq x y z
N MET A 1 18.32 32.26 8.10
CA MET A 1 18.29 30.93 8.72
C MET A 1 16.94 30.36 8.39
N ALA A 2 16.90 29.28 7.60
CA ALA A 2 15.64 28.67 7.20
C ALA A 2 15.29 27.63 8.27
N ASP A 3 14.39 27.99 9.16
CA ASP A 3 13.76 27.03 10.06
C ASP A 3 13.03 26.01 9.19
N ASN A 4 13.61 24.81 9.14
CA ASN A 4 13.08 23.67 8.40
C ASN A 4 11.94 23.09 9.23
N GLU A 5 10.77 23.73 9.20
CA GLU A 5 9.53 23.18 9.74
C GLU A 5 9.18 21.92 8.96
N GLN A 6 9.61 20.77 9.49
CA GLN A 6 9.29 19.46 8.94
C GLN A 6 7.81 19.16 9.23
N THR A 7 6.91 19.75 8.45
CA THR A 7 5.49 19.43 8.54
C THR A 7 5.22 18.05 7.94
N ILE A 8 4.65 17.15 8.74
CA ILE A 8 4.15 15.85 8.29
C ILE A 8 2.63 15.91 8.17
N THR A 9 2.06 15.28 7.16
CA THR A 9 0.60 15.15 7.05
C THR A 9 0.21 13.72 7.40
N ILE A 10 -0.66 13.57 8.39
CA ILE A 10 -1.22 12.29 8.85
C ILE A 10 -2.73 12.43 8.80
N ASP A 11 -3.43 11.49 8.16
CA ASP A 11 -4.90 11.50 8.04
C ASP A 11 -5.50 12.81 7.50
N GLY A 12 -4.75 13.51 6.64
CA GLY A 12 -5.16 14.79 6.06
C GLY A 12 -4.93 16.02 6.94
N GLN A 13 -4.40 15.83 8.16
CA GLN A 13 -4.02 16.90 9.07
C GLN A 13 -2.50 17.11 9.05
N SER A 14 -2.06 18.35 8.85
CA SER A 14 -0.65 18.70 8.92
C SER A 14 -0.22 18.98 10.36
N TYR A 15 0.87 18.35 10.78
CA TYR A 15 1.50 18.50 12.09
C TYR A 15 2.94 18.94 11.91
N ASN A 16 3.38 19.90 12.72
CA ASN A 16 4.80 20.25 12.79
C ASN A 16 5.53 19.19 13.61
N THR A 17 6.54 18.50 13.05
CA THR A 17 7.25 17.45 13.79
C THR A 17 7.98 17.98 15.01
N THR A 18 8.36 19.26 15.03
CA THR A 18 9.04 19.87 16.19
C THR A 18 8.09 20.10 17.37
N GLU A 19 6.78 20.15 17.12
CA GLU A 19 5.74 20.29 18.15
C GLU A 19 5.24 18.94 18.69
N LEU A 20 5.62 17.83 18.02
CA LEU A 20 5.23 16.48 18.43
C LEU A 20 6.16 15.96 19.54
N SER A 21 5.58 15.23 20.49
CA SER A 21 6.37 14.46 21.47
C SER A 21 7.19 13.38 20.77
N GLU A 22 8.31 12.97 21.39
CA GLU A 22 9.16 11.89 20.87
C GLU A 22 8.36 10.60 20.60
N ASN A 23 7.42 10.26 21.50
CA ASN A 23 6.51 9.14 21.31
C ASN A 23 5.62 9.31 20.07
N ALA A 24 5.08 10.51 19.82
CA ALA A 24 4.26 10.77 18.64
C ALA A 24 5.09 10.65 17.35
N GLN A 25 6.33 11.17 17.34
CA GLN A 25 7.25 11.03 16.20
C GLN A 25 7.56 9.56 15.89
N ASN A 26 7.78 8.73 16.92
CA ASN A 26 7.99 7.29 16.74
C ASN A 26 6.76 6.59 16.14
N GLN A 27 5.54 6.97 16.57
CA GLN A 27 4.32 6.40 15.98
C GLN A 27 4.12 6.82 14.51
N VAL A 28 4.48 8.05 14.15
CA VAL A 28 4.48 8.51 12.75
C VAL A 28 5.38 7.63 11.89
N LEU A 29 6.59 7.34 12.37
CA LEU A 29 7.54 6.50 11.65
C LEU A 29 6.97 5.10 11.45
N ASN A 30 6.40 4.50 12.51
CA ASN A 30 5.76 3.20 12.43
C ASN A 30 4.60 3.17 11.44
N LEU A 31 3.76 4.21 11.44
CA LEU A 31 2.66 4.36 10.48
C LEU A 31 3.19 4.40 9.04
N ARG A 32 4.19 5.26 8.78
CA ARG A 32 4.78 5.39 7.44
C ARG A 32 5.36 4.06 6.92
N VAL A 33 6.08 3.33 7.77
CA VAL A 33 6.62 2.01 7.40
C VAL A 33 5.49 1.02 7.14
N THR A 34 4.45 1.03 7.97
CA THR A 34 3.28 0.15 7.80
C THR A 34 2.56 0.45 6.48
N ASP A 35 2.35 1.73 6.13
CA ASP A 35 1.72 2.14 4.88
C ASP A 35 2.53 1.71 3.65
N GLN A 36 3.86 1.80 3.72
CA GLN A 36 4.76 1.32 2.67
C GLN A 36 4.62 -0.20 2.47
N GLU A 37 4.56 -0.98 3.55
CA GLU A 37 4.35 -2.43 3.46
C GLU A 37 2.96 -2.77 2.91
N ILE A 38 1.91 -2.04 3.31
CA ILE A 38 0.56 -2.20 2.74
C ILE A 38 0.59 -1.93 1.23
N ALA A 39 1.25 -0.87 0.79
CA ALA A 39 1.39 -0.56 -0.63
C ALA A 39 2.13 -1.67 -1.39
N ARG A 40 3.21 -2.21 -0.80
CA ARG A 40 3.97 -3.33 -1.35
C ARG A 40 3.11 -4.59 -1.50
N LEU A 41 2.33 -4.94 -0.48
CA LEU A 41 1.42 -6.08 -0.50
C LEU A 41 0.31 -5.90 -1.56
N LYS A 42 -0.24 -4.70 -1.71
CA LYS A 42 -1.22 -4.39 -2.77
C LYS A 42 -0.63 -4.60 -4.16
N GLN A 43 0.63 -4.20 -4.39
CA GLN A 43 1.31 -4.44 -5.65
C GLN A 43 1.49 -5.94 -5.92
N GLN A 44 1.94 -6.71 -4.91
CA GLN A 44 2.06 -8.16 -5.04
C GLN A 44 0.71 -8.82 -5.33
N LEU A 45 -0.36 -8.39 -4.64
CA LEU A 45 -1.70 -8.89 -4.87
C LEU A 45 -2.16 -8.66 -6.31
N ALA A 46 -1.89 -7.49 -6.90
CA ALA A 46 -2.24 -7.20 -8.29
C ALA A 46 -1.52 -8.14 -9.29
N ILE A 47 -0.26 -8.49 -9.01
CA ILE A 47 0.49 -9.49 -9.80
C ILE A 47 -0.21 -10.86 -9.71
N TYR A 48 -0.54 -11.31 -8.50
CA TYR A 48 -1.21 -12.60 -8.32
C TYR A 48 -2.61 -12.64 -8.92
N GLN A 49 -3.36 -11.54 -8.86
CA GLN A 49 -4.66 -11.41 -9.53
C GLN A 49 -4.53 -11.58 -11.05
N THR A 50 -3.51 -10.95 -11.66
CA THR A 50 -3.22 -11.11 -13.08
C THR A 50 -2.91 -12.56 -13.43
N ALA A 51 -2.03 -13.21 -12.65
CA ALA A 51 -1.69 -14.62 -12.85
C ALA A 51 -2.93 -15.53 -12.72
N ARG A 52 -3.77 -15.30 -11.71
CA ARG A 52 -5.03 -16.05 -11.52
C ARG A 52 -5.94 -15.93 -12.72
N VAL A 53 -6.10 -14.74 -13.30
CA VAL A 53 -6.91 -14.53 -14.50
C VAL A 53 -6.33 -15.30 -15.70
N ALA A 54 -5.01 -15.28 -15.87
CA ALA A 54 -4.35 -16.04 -16.94
C ALA A 54 -4.59 -17.56 -16.78
N TYR A 55 -4.42 -18.10 -15.57
CA TYR A 55 -4.66 -19.52 -15.31
C TYR A 55 -6.13 -19.91 -15.47
N ALA A 56 -7.06 -19.04 -15.08
CA ALA A 56 -8.50 -19.30 -15.29
C ALA A 56 -8.85 -19.35 -16.78
N ARG A 57 -8.25 -18.48 -17.61
CA ARG A 57 -8.43 -18.50 -19.07
C ARG A 57 -7.87 -19.79 -19.68
N ALA A 58 -6.64 -20.14 -19.35
CA ALA A 58 -6.01 -21.38 -19.81
C ALA A 58 -6.85 -22.61 -19.43
N LEU A 59 -7.32 -22.68 -18.18
CA LEU A 59 -8.22 -23.75 -17.75
C LEU A 59 -9.51 -23.79 -18.59
N SER A 60 -10.13 -22.64 -18.84
CA SER A 60 -11.35 -22.57 -19.66
C SER A 60 -11.16 -23.04 -21.10
N GLU A 61 -9.95 -22.97 -21.64
CA GLU A 61 -9.62 -23.46 -22.99
C GLU A 61 -9.48 -24.99 -23.03
N GLU A 62 -9.01 -25.58 -21.93
CA GLU A 62 -8.88 -27.04 -21.76
C GLU A 62 -10.20 -27.73 -21.40
N LEU A 63 -11.14 -26.98 -20.80
CA LEU A 63 -12.44 -27.53 -20.43
C LEU A 63 -13.30 -27.85 -21.66
N PRO A 64 -14.11 -28.93 -21.63
CA PRO A 64 -15.02 -29.24 -22.72
C PRO A 64 -15.98 -28.07 -22.93
N LYS A 65 -16.01 -27.53 -24.16
CA LYS A 65 -17.02 -26.55 -24.53
C LYS A 65 -18.36 -27.28 -24.65
N GLU A 66 -19.36 -26.88 -23.87
CA GLU A 66 -20.70 -27.44 -24.02
C GLU A 66 -21.16 -27.23 -25.47
N LYS A 67 -21.35 -28.34 -26.19
CA LYS A 67 -21.98 -28.35 -27.49
C LYS A 67 -23.48 -28.18 -27.24
N HIS A 68 -23.99 -26.97 -27.46
CA HIS A 68 -25.41 -26.78 -27.75
C HIS A 68 -25.69 -27.12 -29.22
#